data_AF-A0A2E7L2H2-F1
#
_entry.id   AF-A0A2E7L2H2-F1
#
_cell.length_a   1.000
_cell.length_b   1.000
_cell.length_c   1.000
_cell.angle_alpha   90.00
_cell.angle_beta   90.00
_cell.angle_gamma   90.00
#
_symmetry.space_group_name_H-M   'P 1'
#
loop_
_entity.id
_entity.type
_entity.pdbx_description
1 polymer ?
#
loop_
_entity_poly.entity_id
_entity_poly.type
_entity_poly.pdbx_seq_one_letter_code
_entity_poly.pdbx_strand_id
1 'polypeptide(L)' 'CLTVDGQTLEDQTVTLRDRDSLEQCRIPLDDCLAELRQRIG' A
#
# COMPACT_ATOMS: atom_id res chain seq x y z
N CYS A 1 -1.36 -7.24 3.53
CA CYS A 1 -1.35 -6.38 4.75
C CYS A 1 -0.89 -4.99 4.36
N LEU A 2 -1.41 -3.95 5.02
CA LEU A 2 -1.10 -2.55 4.73
C LEU A 2 -0.43 -1.91 5.95
N THR A 3 0.70 -1.25 5.72
CA THR A 3 1.50 -0.59 6.75
C THR A 3 1.40 0.92 6.58
N VAL A 4 0.99 1.59 7.66
CA VAL A 4 0.95 3.05 7.79
C VAL A 4 2.01 3.44 8.82
N ASP A 5 3.09 4.04 8.34
CA ASP A 5 4.22 4.49 9.16
C ASP A 5 4.41 6.03 9.07
N GLY A 6 5.41 6.58 9.76
CA GLY A 6 5.66 8.03 9.80
C GLY A 6 5.81 8.67 8.41
N GLN A 7 6.36 7.94 7.43
CA GLN A 7 6.48 8.42 6.05
C GLN A 7 5.12 8.56 5.34
N THR A 8 4.05 7.98 5.88
CA THR A 8 2.69 8.26 5.37
C THR A 8 2.30 9.70 5.59
N LEU A 9 2.73 10.28 6.72
CA LEU A 9 2.43 11.66 7.05
C LEU A 9 3.33 12.63 6.26
N GLU A 10 4.58 12.25 6.03
CA GLU A 10 5.58 13.07 5.38
C GLU A 10 5.46 13.04 3.84
N ASP A 11 5.34 11.86 3.25
CA ASP A 11 5.38 11.63 1.80
C ASP A 11 4.02 11.25 1.21
N GLN A 12 2.96 11.14 2.03
CA GLN A 12 1.63 10.71 1.58
C GLN A 12 1.65 9.33 0.89
N THR A 13 2.50 8.42 1.35
CA THR A 13 2.64 7.06 0.79
C THR A 13 2.36 5.98 1.83
N VAL A 14 1.87 4.83 1.37
CA VAL A 14 1.62 3.65 2.21
C VAL A 14 2.34 2.43 1.66
N THR A 15 2.71 1.50 2.53
CA THR A 15 3.36 0.26 2.11
C THR A 15 2.34 -0.87 2.08
N LEU A 16 2.13 -1.45 0.91
CA LEU A 16 1.35 -2.67 0.72
C LEU A 16 2.27 -3.86 0.66
N ARG A 17 1.96 -4.87 1.48
CA ARG A 17 2.59 -6.17 1.46
C ARG A 17 1.59 -7.23 1.02
N ASP A 18 1.94 -7.96 -0.02
CA ASP A 18 1.18 -9.11 -0.46
C ASP A 18 1.50 -10.34 0.41
N ARG A 19 0.47 -11.14 0.72
CA ARG A 19 0.63 -12.29 1.64
C ARG A 19 1.25 -13.48 0.92
N ASP A 20 0.82 -13.74 -0.30
CA ASP A 20 1.12 -14.95 -1.06
C ASP A 20 2.50 -14.87 -1.72
N SER A 21 2.82 -13.71 -2.30
CA SER A 21 4.14 -13.44 -2.92
C SER A 21 5.19 -12.92 -1.93
N LEU A 22 4.78 -12.49 -0.73
CA LEU A 22 5.61 -11.80 0.27
C LEU A 22 6.22 -10.47 -0.21
N GLU A 23 5.80 -9.98 -1.38
CA GLU A 23 6.30 -8.74 -1.98
C GLU A 23 5.78 -7.50 -1.25
N GLN A 24 6.61 -6.46 -1.23
CA GLN A 24 6.32 -5.20 -0.57
C GLN A 24 6.53 -4.05 -1.55
N CYS A 25 5.51 -3.23 -1.73
CA CYS A 25 5.57 -2.06 -2.59
C CYS A 25 5.03 -0.85 -1.83
N ARG A 26 5.69 0.30 -2.00
CA ARG A 26 5.21 1.56 -1.48
C ARG A 26 4.54 2.33 -2.61
N ILE A 27 3.33 2.80 -2.33
CA ILE A 27 2.49 3.51 -3.30
C ILE A 27 1.93 4.79 -2.69
N PRO A 28 1.57 5.78 -3.51
CA PRO A 28 0.83 6.96 -3.05
C PRO A 28 -0.51 6.60 -2.41
N LEU A 29 -0.97 7.43 -1.48
CA LEU A 29 -2.28 7.29 -0.85
C LEU A 29 -3.43 7.34 -1.88
N ASP A 30 -3.32 8.18 -2.90
CA ASP A 30 -4.31 8.30 -3.97
C ASP A 30 -4.50 6.99 -4.76
N ASP A 31 -3.39 6.28 -5.02
CA ASP A 31 -3.41 5.01 -5.76
C ASP A 31 -3.81 3.81 -4.88
N CYS A 32 -3.76 3.96 -3.56
CA CYS A 32 -4.05 2.90 -2.60
C CYS A 32 -5.43 2.27 -2.79
N LEU A 33 -6.45 3.09 -3.03
CA LEU A 33 -7.81 2.59 -3.22
C LEU A 33 -7.96 1.78 -4.51
N ALA A 34 -7.28 2.20 -5.58
CA ALA A 34 -7.29 1.51 -6.87
C ALA A 34 -6.56 0.16 -6.77
N GLU A 35 -5.37 0.16 -6.17
CA GLU A 35 -4.55 -1.03 -5.97
C GLU A 35 -5.27 -2.07 -5.08
N LEU A 36 -5.90 -1.63 -3.99
CA LEU A 36 -6.69 -2.52 -3.12
C LEU A 36 -7.89 -3.15 -3.85
N ARG A 37 -8.59 -2.36 -4.67
CA ARG A 37 -9.71 -2.88 -5.48
C ARG A 37 -9.26 -3.91 -6.50
N GLN A 38 -8.10 -3.71 -7.12
CA GLN A 38 -7.55 -4.66 -8.09
C GLN A 38 -7.14 -5.99 -7.43
N ARG A 39 -6.66 -5.95 -6.18
CA ARG A 39 -6.18 -7.16 -5.48
C ARG A 39 -7.29 -7.95 -4.77
N ILE A 40 -8.39 -7.29 -4.41
CA ILE A 40 -9.53 -7.91 -3.72
C ILE A 40 -10.66 -8.28 -4.70
N GLY A 41 -10.69 -7.63 -5.87
CA GLY A 41 -11.68 -7.84 -6.92
C GLY A 41 -11.47 -9.11 -7.73
#